data_AF-A0AAN4YYU9-F1
#
_entry.id   AF-A0AAN4YYU9-F1
#
_cell.length_a   1.000
_cell.length_b   1.000
_cell.length_c   1.000
_cell.angle_alpha   90.00
_cell.angle_beta   90.00
_cell.angle_gamma   90.00
#
_symmetry.space_group_name_H-M   'P 1'
#
loop_
_entity.id
_entity.type
_entity.pdbx_description
1 polymer ?
#
loop_
_entity_poly.entity_id
_entity_poly.type
_entity_poly.pdbx_seq_one_letter_code
_entity_poly.pdbx_strand_id
1 'polypeptide(L)'
;TFLRVIILVHFSLQGTLVTVRLTSPDPCQAQISKKYTSCEHIYLCDNTRAINLIFTGAHFQRIVSTLTSNEIIQIVFSRFMILLSFVYPAVVCYLSYRMEMFEGRVPYCTGATAGSTETSQWNLLTLFALDVVTLILDFCLLKYNQYKLKFDKSFHLAVTFRRRQNVYAIQQFLPSAMFHCVCYLMQRGGIISRLYYE
;
A
#
# COMPACT_ATOMS: atom_id res chain seq x y z
N THR A 1 -2.12 -19.73 -9.54
CA THR A 1 -0.71 -20.16 -9.71
C THR A 1 0.26 -19.01 -9.54
N PHE A 2 0.07 -17.88 -10.23
CA PHE A 2 0.94 -16.70 -10.15
C PHE A 2 1.17 -16.16 -8.72
N LEU A 3 0.11 -15.96 -7.93
CA LEU A 3 0.22 -15.51 -6.53
C LEU A 3 1.06 -16.45 -5.65
N ARG A 4 1.01 -17.77 -5.92
CA ARG A 4 1.81 -18.75 -5.15
C ARG A 4 3.30 -18.60 -5.46
N VAL A 5 3.66 -18.34 -6.72
CA VAL A 5 5.05 -18.11 -7.13
C VAL A 5 5.58 -16.82 -6.48
N ILE A 6 4.79 -15.76 -6.50
CA ILE A 6 5.07 -14.48 -5.82
C ILE A 6 5.36 -14.69 -4.33
N ILE A 7 4.48 -15.39 -3.63
CA ILE A 7 4.64 -15.66 -2.20
C ILE A 7 5.91 -16.48 -1.95
N LEU A 8 6.16 -17.52 -2.76
CA LEU A 8 7.31 -18.40 -2.58
C LEU A 8 8.64 -17.67 -2.81
N VAL A 9 8.72 -16.84 -3.86
CA VAL A 9 9.89 -15.98 -4.13
C VAL A 9 10.13 -15.01 -2.97
N HIS A 10 9.07 -14.40 -2.43
CA HIS A 10 9.18 -13.50 -1.28
C HIS A 10 9.73 -14.20 -0.05
N PHE A 11 9.18 -15.36 0.31
CA PHE A 11 9.65 -16.15 1.44
C PHE A 11 11.09 -16.63 1.27
N SER A 12 11.50 -17.03 0.07
CA SER A 12 12.89 -17.43 -0.20
C SER A 12 13.87 -16.25 -0.05
N LEU A 13 13.51 -15.06 -0.54
CA LEU A 13 14.35 -13.87 -0.40
C LEU A 13 14.48 -13.44 1.07
N GLN A 14 13.36 -13.33 1.79
CA GLN A 14 13.35 -12.99 3.22
C GLN A 14 14.06 -14.04 4.07
N GLY A 15 13.87 -15.33 3.77
CA GLY A 15 14.58 -16.41 4.43
C GLY A 15 16.09 -16.29 4.26
N THR A 16 16.55 -15.98 3.04
CA THR A 16 17.98 -15.78 2.76
C THR A 16 18.55 -14.60 3.56
N LEU A 17 17.82 -13.47 3.64
CA LEU A 17 18.24 -12.31 4.45
C LEU A 17 18.38 -12.68 5.93
N VAL A 18 17.39 -13.37 6.49
CA VAL A 18 17.38 -13.78 7.90
C VAL A 18 18.52 -14.76 8.17
N THR A 19 18.74 -15.74 7.30
CA THR A 19 19.85 -16.69 7.44
C THR A 19 21.19 -15.97 7.45
N VAL A 20 21.44 -15.07 6.49
CA VAL A 20 22.70 -14.29 6.44
C VAL A 20 22.89 -13.50 7.74
N ARG A 21 21.82 -12.86 8.24
CA ARG A 21 21.84 -12.10 9.49
C ARG A 21 22.12 -12.96 10.73
N LEU A 22 21.55 -14.15 10.80
CA LEU A 22 21.75 -15.07 11.93
C LEU A 22 23.15 -15.72 11.91
N THR A 23 23.75 -15.86 10.73
CA THR A 23 25.08 -16.47 10.58
C THR A 23 26.24 -15.48 10.77
N SER A 24 26.00 -14.18 10.65
CA SER A 24 27.05 -13.17 10.81
C SER A 24 27.29 -12.84 12.30
N PRO A 25 28.56 -12.72 12.74
CA PRO A 25 28.87 -12.32 14.12
C PRO A 25 28.39 -10.90 14.43
N ASP A 26 28.46 -10.00 13.43
CA ASP A 26 28.07 -8.60 13.57
C ASP A 26 27.18 -8.10 12.40
N PRO A 27 26.28 -7.13 12.67
CA PRO A 27 25.40 -6.51 11.68
C PRO A 27 26.11 -6.00 10.43
N CYS A 28 27.30 -5.42 10.63
CA CYS A 28 28.06 -4.72 9.60
C CYS A 28 28.94 -5.68 8.79
N GLN A 29 29.18 -6.89 9.30
CA GLN A 29 29.91 -7.94 8.59
C GLN A 29 28.98 -8.83 7.75
N ALA A 30 27.68 -8.79 7.99
CA ALA A 30 26.67 -9.37 7.12
C ALA A 30 26.67 -8.63 5.77
N GLN A 31 27.45 -9.12 4.80
CA GLN A 31 27.47 -8.57 3.45
C GLN A 31 26.57 -9.39 2.53
N ILE A 32 25.70 -8.70 1.80
CA ILE A 32 24.84 -9.31 0.79
C ILE A 32 25.17 -8.69 -0.57
N SER A 33 25.08 -9.48 -1.61
CA SER A 33 25.20 -8.99 -2.98
C SER A 33 24.13 -7.93 -3.26
N LYS A 34 24.57 -6.77 -3.76
CA LYS A 34 23.68 -5.63 -4.00
C LYS A 34 22.56 -5.95 -4.99
N LYS A 35 22.80 -6.90 -5.91
CA LYS A 35 21.78 -7.41 -6.84
C LYS A 35 20.58 -8.04 -6.12
N TYR A 36 20.84 -8.83 -5.07
CA TYR A 36 19.76 -9.49 -4.32
C TYR A 36 18.95 -8.50 -3.50
N THR A 37 19.62 -7.61 -2.78
CA THR A 37 18.95 -6.58 -1.98
C THR A 37 18.18 -5.59 -2.86
N SER A 38 18.68 -5.22 -4.04
CA SER A 38 17.95 -4.38 -4.98
C SER A 38 16.73 -5.08 -5.59
N CYS A 39 16.85 -6.34 -6.02
CA CYS A 39 15.70 -7.11 -6.53
C CYS A 39 14.59 -7.24 -5.47
N GLU A 40 14.98 -7.49 -4.23
CA GLU A 40 14.04 -7.56 -3.12
C GLU A 40 13.38 -6.21 -2.82
N HIS A 41 14.15 -5.13 -2.78
CA HIS A 41 13.62 -3.78 -2.58
C HIS A 41 12.65 -3.39 -3.69
N ILE A 42 12.98 -3.66 -4.95
CA ILE A 42 12.11 -3.45 -6.11
C ILE A 42 10.81 -4.24 -5.92
N TYR A 43 10.92 -5.51 -5.54
CA TYR A 43 9.78 -6.39 -5.37
C TYR A 43 8.86 -6.02 -4.20
N LEU A 44 9.41 -5.72 -3.02
CA LEU A 44 8.65 -5.25 -1.86
C LEU A 44 8.03 -3.87 -2.12
N CYS A 45 8.79 -2.97 -2.74
CA CYS A 45 8.28 -1.67 -3.15
C CYS A 45 7.09 -1.82 -4.10
N ASP A 46 7.17 -2.69 -5.09
CA ASP A 46 6.11 -2.81 -6.09
C ASP A 46 4.82 -3.39 -5.49
N ASN A 47 4.93 -4.47 -4.71
CA ASN A 47 3.76 -5.17 -4.17
C ASN A 47 3.03 -4.39 -3.08
N THR A 48 3.74 -3.85 -2.07
CA THR A 48 3.07 -3.13 -0.97
C THR A 48 2.37 -1.87 -1.48
N ARG A 49 2.98 -1.16 -2.43
CA ARG A 49 2.42 0.05 -3.03
C ARG A 49 1.22 -0.26 -3.94
N ALA A 50 1.31 -1.33 -4.73
CA ALA A 50 0.19 -1.79 -5.57
C ALA A 50 -1.02 -2.17 -4.71
N ILE A 51 -0.79 -2.90 -3.60
CA ILE A 51 -1.86 -3.29 -2.67
C ILE A 51 -2.58 -2.07 -2.09
N ASN A 52 -1.84 -1.05 -1.61
CA ASN A 52 -2.45 0.18 -1.11
C ASN A 52 -3.31 0.87 -2.17
N LEU A 53 -2.81 1.00 -3.40
CA LEU A 53 -3.57 1.62 -4.48
C LEU A 53 -4.80 0.82 -4.89
N ILE A 54 -4.75 -0.51 -4.81
CA ILE A 54 -5.94 -1.35 -5.02
C ILE A 54 -6.98 -1.07 -3.93
N PHE A 55 -6.57 -0.96 -2.67
CA PHE A 55 -7.48 -0.57 -1.59
C PHE A 55 -8.08 0.82 -1.86
N THR A 56 -7.25 1.82 -2.18
CA THR A 56 -7.72 3.15 -2.57
C THR A 56 -8.69 3.08 -3.76
N GLY A 57 -8.41 2.27 -4.77
CA GLY A 57 -9.30 2.00 -5.91
C GLY A 57 -10.65 1.46 -5.47
N ALA A 58 -10.67 0.50 -4.55
CA ALA A 58 -11.90 -0.04 -3.97
C ALA A 58 -12.67 1.01 -3.16
N HIS A 59 -12.00 1.95 -2.48
CA HIS A 59 -12.65 3.10 -1.83
C HIS A 59 -13.34 4.00 -2.85
N PHE A 60 -12.62 4.43 -3.88
CA PHE A 60 -13.21 5.27 -4.92
C PHE A 60 -14.35 4.57 -5.65
N GLN A 61 -14.25 3.26 -5.90
CA GLN A 61 -15.34 2.49 -6.49
C GLN A 61 -16.61 2.53 -5.63
N ARG A 62 -16.47 2.49 -4.28
CA ARG A 62 -17.60 2.64 -3.35
C ARG A 62 -18.21 4.05 -3.41
N ILE A 63 -17.38 5.08 -3.53
CA ILE A 63 -17.83 6.47 -3.71
C ILE A 63 -18.62 6.60 -5.01
N VAL A 64 -18.05 6.18 -6.13
CA VAL A 64 -18.68 6.21 -7.46
C VAL A 64 -19.99 5.41 -7.43
N SER A 65 -19.99 4.19 -6.86
CA SER A 65 -21.19 3.36 -6.71
C SER A 65 -22.30 4.00 -5.87
N THR A 66 -21.93 4.84 -4.90
CA THR A 66 -22.87 5.57 -4.05
C THR A 66 -23.44 6.81 -4.74
N LEU A 67 -22.63 7.52 -5.51
CA LEU A 67 -22.99 8.80 -6.15
C LEU A 67 -23.62 8.63 -7.54
N THR A 68 -23.20 7.60 -8.29
CA THR A 68 -23.70 7.33 -9.63
C THR A 68 -24.23 5.90 -9.77
N SER A 69 -25.39 5.78 -10.41
CA SER A 69 -25.97 4.51 -10.81
C SER A 69 -25.46 4.01 -12.16
N ASN A 70 -24.67 4.81 -12.88
CA ASN A 70 -24.22 4.49 -14.24
C ASN A 70 -23.11 3.42 -14.22
N GLU A 71 -23.42 2.24 -14.76
CA GLU A 71 -22.53 1.08 -14.81
C GLU A 71 -21.30 1.33 -15.70
N ILE A 72 -21.45 2.08 -16.79
CA ILE A 72 -20.34 2.38 -17.72
C ILE A 72 -19.26 3.17 -16.99
N ILE A 73 -19.65 4.18 -16.22
CA ILE A 73 -18.72 5.00 -15.43
C ILE A 73 -17.98 4.11 -14.42
N GLN A 74 -18.70 3.21 -13.74
CA GLN A 74 -18.11 2.29 -12.78
C GLN A 74 -17.09 1.32 -13.39
N ILE A 75 -17.36 0.81 -14.59
CA ILE A 75 -16.45 -0.11 -15.31
C ILE A 75 -15.20 0.64 -15.78
N VAL A 76 -15.38 1.80 -16.42
CA VAL A 76 -14.26 2.61 -16.92
C VAL A 76 -13.36 3.04 -15.76
N PHE A 77 -13.97 3.50 -14.66
CA PHE A 77 -13.25 3.92 -13.47
C PHE A 77 -12.48 2.75 -12.81
N SER A 78 -13.11 1.58 -12.67
CA SER A 78 -12.43 0.40 -12.11
C SER A 78 -11.23 -0.03 -12.95
N ARG A 79 -11.36 -0.05 -14.28
CA ARG A 79 -10.25 -0.38 -15.19
C ARG A 79 -9.11 0.63 -15.08
N PHE A 80 -9.44 1.91 -14.98
CA PHE A 80 -8.46 2.97 -14.79
C PHE A 80 -7.69 2.82 -13.48
N MET A 81 -8.39 2.55 -12.36
CA MET A 81 -7.73 2.34 -11.06
C MET A 81 -6.83 1.09 -11.04
N ILE A 82 -7.24 0.01 -11.72
CA ILE A 82 -6.39 -1.17 -11.89
C ILE A 82 -5.12 -0.80 -12.66
N LEU A 83 -5.23 -0.11 -13.79
CA LEU A 83 -4.05 0.32 -14.55
C LEU A 83 -3.13 1.21 -13.71
N LEU A 84 -3.69 2.17 -12.97
CA LEU A 84 -2.95 3.07 -12.10
C LEU A 84 -2.20 2.29 -10.99
N SER A 85 -2.79 1.22 -10.46
CA SER A 85 -2.17 0.38 -9.43
C SER A 85 -0.90 -0.34 -9.90
N PHE A 86 -0.71 -0.52 -11.22
CA PHE A 86 0.53 -1.05 -11.81
C PHE A 86 1.50 0.05 -12.23
N VAL A 87 0.99 1.12 -12.85
CA VAL A 87 1.84 2.19 -13.40
C VAL A 87 2.51 2.99 -12.29
N TYR A 88 1.78 3.36 -11.24
CA TYR A 88 2.32 4.16 -10.15
C TYR A 88 3.52 3.49 -9.44
N PRO A 89 3.42 2.24 -8.94
CA PRO A 89 4.54 1.65 -8.21
C PRO A 89 5.74 1.40 -9.12
N ALA A 90 5.53 1.09 -10.41
CA ALA A 90 6.59 0.99 -11.40
C ALA A 90 7.34 2.33 -11.59
N VAL A 91 6.62 3.44 -11.71
CA VAL A 91 7.20 4.79 -11.82
C VAL A 91 7.97 5.16 -10.56
N VAL A 92 7.39 4.97 -9.38
CA VAL A 92 8.08 5.28 -8.11
C VAL A 92 9.31 4.40 -7.94
N CYS A 93 9.23 3.11 -8.29
CA CYS A 93 10.35 2.19 -8.24
C CYS A 93 11.49 2.64 -9.17
N TYR A 94 11.17 2.96 -10.43
CA TYR A 94 12.14 3.49 -11.38
C TYR A 94 12.81 4.77 -10.85
N LEU A 95 12.02 5.75 -10.38
CA LEU A 95 12.57 7.01 -9.84
C LEU A 95 13.45 6.78 -8.61
N SER A 96 13.09 5.82 -7.75
CA SER A 96 13.84 5.51 -6.52
C SER A 96 15.19 4.86 -6.80
N TYR A 97 15.28 4.02 -7.85
CA TYR A 97 16.46 3.16 -8.09
C TYR A 97 17.24 3.50 -9.37
N ARG A 98 16.83 4.47 -10.19
CA ARG A 98 17.51 4.79 -11.47
C ARG A 98 18.98 5.18 -11.33
N MET A 99 19.41 5.71 -10.18
CA MET A 99 20.80 6.15 -9.94
C MET A 99 21.62 5.12 -9.15
N GLU A 100 21.04 3.98 -8.78
CA GLU A 100 21.73 2.97 -7.97
C GLU A 100 22.60 2.06 -8.85
N MET A 101 23.87 1.92 -8.50
CA MET A 101 24.73 0.89 -9.08
C MET A 101 24.35 -0.48 -8.50
N PHE A 102 24.09 -1.50 -9.33
CA PHE A 102 23.69 -2.84 -8.89
C PHE A 102 24.86 -3.79 -8.60
N GLU A 103 26.10 -3.31 -8.71
CA GLU A 103 27.30 -4.10 -8.52
C GLU A 103 27.86 -3.95 -7.11
N GLY A 104 28.59 -4.98 -6.66
CA GLY A 104 29.24 -5.00 -5.35
C GLY A 104 28.45 -5.69 -4.24
N ARG A 105 28.99 -5.56 -3.02
CA ARG A 105 28.40 -6.07 -1.78
C ARG A 105 28.09 -4.90 -0.88
N VAL A 106 26.94 -4.94 -0.21
CA VAL A 106 26.52 -3.93 0.76
C VAL A 106 26.39 -4.58 2.12
N PRO A 107 26.76 -3.89 3.21
CA PRO A 107 26.43 -4.34 4.55
C PRO A 107 24.89 -4.41 4.68
N TYR A 108 24.42 -5.31 5.54
CA TYR A 108 23.00 -5.46 5.86
C TYR A 108 22.39 -4.15 6.38
N CYS A 109 23.22 -3.27 6.96
CA CYS A 109 22.88 -1.92 7.36
C CYS A 109 22.62 -1.05 6.12
N THR A 110 21.34 -0.88 5.77
CA THR A 110 20.78 0.00 4.72
C THR A 110 21.67 0.13 3.49
N GLY A 111 21.69 -0.89 2.62
CA GLY A 111 22.35 -0.82 1.31
C GLY A 111 21.72 0.18 0.31
N ALA A 112 20.85 1.07 0.77
CA ALA A 112 20.19 2.12 0.02
C ALA A 112 20.99 3.42 0.15
N THR A 113 21.21 4.13 -0.96
CA THR A 113 21.77 5.48 -0.92
C THR A 113 20.80 6.46 -0.22
N ALA A 114 21.33 7.61 0.20
CA ALA A 114 20.52 8.68 0.79
C ALA A 114 19.36 9.10 -0.14
N GLY A 115 19.61 9.19 -1.46
CA GLY A 115 18.59 9.62 -2.44
C GLY A 115 17.45 8.61 -2.64
N SER A 116 17.76 7.30 -2.67
CA SER A 116 16.72 6.26 -2.79
C SER A 116 15.89 6.17 -1.51
N THR A 117 16.52 6.40 -0.35
CA THR A 117 15.86 6.46 0.95
C THR A 117 14.90 7.65 1.04
N GLU A 118 15.35 8.85 0.65
CA GLU A 118 14.51 10.06 0.65
C GLU A 118 13.27 9.91 -0.25
N THR A 119 13.47 9.42 -1.48
CA THR A 119 12.36 9.20 -2.42
C THR A 119 11.34 8.20 -1.85
N SER A 120 11.84 7.11 -1.24
CA SER A 120 10.99 6.10 -0.61
C SER A 120 10.21 6.67 0.58
N GLN A 121 10.84 7.52 1.40
CA GLN A 121 10.19 8.20 2.54
C GLN A 121 9.09 9.15 2.08
N TRP A 122 9.33 9.98 1.05
CA TRP A 122 8.29 10.86 0.49
C TRP A 122 7.11 10.06 -0.03
N ASN A 123 7.36 8.98 -0.77
CA ASN A 123 6.29 8.12 -1.26
C ASN A 123 5.50 7.46 -0.10
N LEU A 124 6.19 7.02 0.96
CA LEU A 124 5.53 6.47 2.15
C LEU A 124 4.60 7.49 2.81
N LEU A 125 5.05 8.75 2.91
CA LEU A 125 4.25 9.85 3.43
C LEU A 125 3.02 10.13 2.55
N THR A 126 3.18 10.11 1.22
CA THR A 126 2.07 10.27 0.28
C THR A 126 1.03 9.16 0.45
N LEU A 127 1.46 7.90 0.56
CA LEU A 127 0.55 6.77 0.77
C LEU A 127 -0.17 6.85 2.12
N PHE A 128 0.54 7.24 3.17
CA PHE A 128 -0.09 7.46 4.48
C PHE A 128 -1.13 8.59 4.43
N ALA A 129 -0.82 9.71 3.77
CA ALA A 129 -1.77 10.80 3.59
C ALA A 129 -3.01 10.34 2.81
N LEU A 130 -2.81 9.53 1.76
CA LEU A 130 -3.89 8.93 0.99
C LEU A 130 -4.77 8.02 1.86
N ASP A 131 -4.17 7.16 2.68
CA ASP A 131 -4.91 6.29 3.61
C ASP A 131 -5.76 7.11 4.59
N VAL A 132 -5.20 8.16 5.20
CA VAL A 132 -5.94 9.06 6.10
C VAL A 132 -7.12 9.71 5.38
N VAL A 133 -6.92 10.21 4.16
CA VAL A 133 -7.99 10.79 3.35
C VAL A 133 -9.07 9.74 3.03
N THR A 134 -8.69 8.53 2.62
CA THR A 134 -9.66 7.46 2.34
C THR A 134 -10.46 7.05 3.56
N LEU A 135 -9.83 7.04 4.74
CA LEU A 135 -10.49 6.73 6.01
C LEU A 135 -11.51 7.81 6.38
N ILE A 136 -11.17 9.09 6.23
CA ILE A 136 -12.12 10.21 6.41
C ILE A 136 -13.30 10.08 5.44
N LEU A 137 -13.03 9.81 4.15
CA LEU A 137 -14.06 9.63 3.14
C LEU A 137 -14.97 8.44 3.45
N ASP A 138 -14.43 7.32 3.94
CA ASP A 138 -15.22 6.16 4.35
C ASP A 138 -16.15 6.48 5.53
N PHE A 139 -15.69 7.25 6.53
CA PHE A 139 -16.55 7.73 7.61
C PHE A 139 -17.67 8.63 7.10
N CYS A 140 -17.36 9.58 6.21
CA CYS A 140 -18.35 10.45 5.57
C CYS A 140 -19.37 9.63 4.77
N LEU A 141 -18.90 8.67 3.97
CA LEU A 141 -19.73 7.81 3.12
C LEU A 141 -20.61 6.88 3.95
N LEU A 142 -20.09 6.35 5.06
CA LEU A 142 -20.86 5.56 6.02
C LEU A 142 -22.01 6.37 6.61
N LYS A 143 -21.73 7.57 7.11
CA LYS A 143 -22.74 8.47 7.68
C LYS A 143 -23.78 8.88 6.63
N TYR A 144 -23.33 9.21 5.42
CA TYR A 144 -24.20 9.54 4.30
C TYR A 144 -25.16 8.39 3.94
N ASN A 145 -24.63 7.18 3.77
CA ASN A 145 -25.45 6.01 3.40
C ASN A 145 -26.43 5.63 4.52
N GLN A 146 -26.00 5.68 5.79
CA GLN A 146 -26.89 5.44 6.93
C GLN A 146 -28.01 6.49 7.02
N TYR A 147 -27.67 7.77 6.82
CA TYR A 147 -28.65 8.85 6.79
C TYR A 147 -29.68 8.64 5.68
N LYS A 148 -29.22 8.38 4.45
CA LYS A 148 -30.10 8.12 3.31
C LYS A 148 -30.98 6.88 3.52
N LEU A 149 -30.46 5.81 4.12
CA LEU A 149 -31.26 4.62 4.44
C LEU A 149 -32.34 4.87 5.51
N LYS A 150 -32.10 5.80 6.44
CA LYS A 150 -33.03 6.12 7.53
C LYS A 150 -34.13 7.09 7.10
N PHE A 151 -33.77 8.13 6.34
CA PHE A 151 -34.67 9.25 6.05
C PHE A 151 -35.21 9.26 4.62
N ASP A 152 -34.50 8.69 3.66
CA ASP A 152 -34.85 8.74 2.24
C ASP A 152 -35.24 7.33 1.76
N LYS A 153 -36.49 6.96 2.04
CA LYS A 153 -37.08 5.68 1.61
C LYS A 153 -37.28 5.68 0.10
N SER A 154 -36.20 5.40 -0.63
CA SER A 154 -36.25 5.16 -2.06
C SER A 154 -37.10 3.91 -2.35
N PHE A 155 -38.11 4.05 -3.22
CA PHE A 155 -38.92 2.93 -3.72
C PHE A 155 -38.12 1.99 -4.65
N HIS A 156 -36.94 2.42 -5.12
CA HIS A 156 -36.06 1.58 -5.94
C HIS A 156 -35.26 0.61 -5.06
N LEU A 157 -35.68 -0.66 -5.06
CA LEU A 157 -35.04 -1.73 -4.29
C LEU A 157 -33.54 -1.84 -4.57
N ALA A 158 -33.12 -1.68 -5.82
CA ALA A 158 -31.72 -1.76 -6.24
C ALA A 158 -30.82 -0.72 -5.56
N VAL A 159 -31.30 0.52 -5.43
CA VAL A 159 -30.55 1.62 -4.79
C VAL A 159 -30.39 1.35 -3.29
N THR A 160 -31.48 0.92 -2.65
CA THR A 160 -31.47 0.59 -1.21
C THR A 160 -30.56 -0.60 -0.92
N PHE A 161 -30.59 -1.65 -1.75
CA PHE A 161 -29.72 -2.81 -1.61
C PHE A 161 -28.23 -2.43 -1.75
N ARG A 162 -27.88 -1.65 -2.77
CA ARG A 162 -26.52 -1.17 -3.00
C ARG A 162 -26.00 -0.31 -1.83
N ARG A 163 -26.82 0.60 -1.30
CA ARG A 163 -26.46 1.41 -0.12
C ARG A 163 -26.19 0.55 1.11
N ARG A 164 -27.01 -0.49 1.35
CA ARG A 164 -26.78 -1.44 2.46
C ARG A 164 -25.48 -2.22 2.27
N GLN A 165 -25.22 -2.73 1.06
CA GLN A 165 -23.96 -3.40 0.75
C GLN A 165 -22.75 -2.49 0.99
N ASN A 166 -22.81 -1.23 0.58
CA ASN A 166 -21.73 -0.27 0.83
C ASN A 166 -21.51 -0.03 2.33
N VAL A 167 -22.57 0.06 3.13
CA VAL A 167 -22.45 0.18 4.60
C VAL A 167 -21.73 -1.02 5.20
N TYR A 168 -22.15 -2.24 4.86
CA TYR A 168 -21.51 -3.45 5.37
C TYR A 168 -20.05 -3.58 4.91
N ALA A 169 -19.77 -3.27 3.64
CA ALA A 169 -18.42 -3.29 3.11
C ALA A 169 -17.51 -2.29 3.85
N ILE A 170 -17.96 -1.04 4.05
CA ILE A 170 -17.17 -0.05 4.80
C ILE A 170 -16.92 -0.54 6.23
N GLN A 171 -17.96 -1.03 6.93
CA GLN A 171 -17.81 -1.52 8.31
C GLN A 171 -16.83 -2.70 8.41
N GLN A 172 -16.77 -3.57 7.41
CA GLN A 172 -15.82 -4.68 7.38
C GLN A 172 -14.37 -4.23 7.13
N PHE A 173 -14.15 -3.24 6.25
CA PHE A 173 -12.80 -2.79 5.90
C PHE A 173 -12.24 -1.70 6.83
N LEU A 174 -13.10 -0.95 7.52
CA LEU A 174 -12.70 0.17 8.37
C LEU A 174 -11.72 -0.22 9.49
N PRO A 175 -11.89 -1.33 10.24
CA PRO A 175 -10.91 -1.75 11.23
C PRO A 175 -9.54 -2.04 10.63
N SER A 176 -9.51 -2.65 9.44
CA SER A 176 -8.27 -2.95 8.72
C SER A 176 -7.56 -1.66 8.28
N ALA A 177 -8.30 -0.68 7.77
CA ALA A 177 -7.74 0.61 7.36
C ALA A 177 -7.20 1.40 8.56
N MET A 178 -7.93 1.40 9.68
CA MET A 178 -7.46 2.00 10.94
C MET A 178 -6.18 1.34 11.44
N PHE A 179 -6.14 0.01 11.45
CA PHE A 179 -4.94 -0.74 11.84
C PHE A 179 -3.75 -0.40 10.95
N HIS A 180 -3.96 -0.34 9.63
CA HIS A 180 -2.92 0.04 8.66
C HIS A 180 -2.35 1.43 8.93
N CYS A 181 -3.21 2.43 9.19
CA CYS A 181 -2.79 3.78 9.57
C CYS A 181 -1.97 3.80 10.87
N VAL A 182 -2.37 3.01 11.88
CA VAL A 182 -1.62 2.88 13.14
C VAL A 182 -0.24 2.25 12.89
N CYS A 183 -0.15 1.21 12.07
CA CYS A 183 1.13 0.62 11.69
C CYS A 183 2.06 1.64 11.03
N TYR A 184 1.53 2.50 10.13
CA TYR A 184 2.33 3.57 9.54
C TYR A 184 2.82 4.59 10.56
N LEU A 185 1.96 4.99 11.51
CA LEU A 185 2.36 5.90 12.58
C LEU A 185 3.44 5.30 13.47
N MET A 186 3.33 4.02 13.82
CA MET A 186 4.35 3.31 14.61
C MET A 186 5.66 3.17 13.85
N GLN A 187 5.60 2.78 12.57
CA GLN A 187 6.79 2.68 11.72
C GLN A 187 7.50 4.03 11.60
N ARG A 188 6.74 5.13 11.42
CA ARG A 188 7.32 6.46 11.32
C ARG A 188 7.83 6.98 12.67
N GLY A 189 7.08 6.78 13.76
CA GLY A 189 7.49 7.15 15.11
C GLY A 189 8.79 6.47 15.54
N GLY A 190 8.96 5.19 15.17
CA GLY A 190 10.20 4.45 15.39
C GLY A 190 11.37 4.90 14.51
N ILE A 191 11.11 5.44 13.32
CA ILE A 191 12.14 6.03 12.45
C ILE A 191 12.56 7.40 12.98
N ILE A 192 11.59 8.23 13.40
CA ILE A 192 11.86 9.56 13.97
C ILE A 192 12.67 9.42 15.25
N SER A 193 12.33 8.48 16.14
CA SER A 193 13.13 8.27 17.35
C SER A 193 14.58 7.89 17.02
N ARG A 194 14.84 7.02 16.04
CA ARG A 194 16.22 6.71 15.63
C ARG A 194 16.99 7.91 15.07
N LEU A 195 16.33 8.80 14.34
CA LEU A 195 16.97 10.01 13.80
C LEU A 195 17.32 11.06 14.86
N TYR A 196 16.70 11.02 16.05
CA TYR A 196 16.99 11.94 17.15
C TYR A 196 18.02 11.41 18.16
N TYR A 197 18.37 10.12 18.09
CA TYR A 197 19.27 9.46 19.04
C TYR A 197 20.61 8.99 18.41
N GLU A 198 20.85 9.33 17.13
CA GLU A 198 22.15 9.27 16.45
C GLU A 198 22.64 10.68 16.12
#